data_AF-A0A1G3PHG8-F1
#
_entry.id   AF-A0A1G3PHG8-F1
#
_cell.length_a   1.000
_cell.length_b   1.000
_cell.length_c   1.000
_cell.angle_alpha   90.00
_cell.angle_beta   90.00
_cell.angle_gamma   90.00
#
_symmetry.space_group_name_H-M   'P 1'
#
loop_
_entity.id
_entity.type
_entity.pdbx_description
1 polymer ?
#
loop_
_entity_poly.entity_id
_entity_poly.type
_entity_poly.pdbx_seq_one_letter_code
_entity_poly.pdbx_strand_id
1 'polypeptide(L)'
;MRKLLLLFILSLPFFSCDLGEPPAGNFWEGRKVQVYFTDPGYNAKSAVDAKIQDKIKMLVDSAKESVDLCIMGFSEPTIFSAIYSAWKRGVTVRFVGDFGYLDTAEYQTLIALGIQFRVGNKNKIMHDKYIIVDKRYVVCGSPNFTGTDLLRSYNNVLFIDSPQMAAYYQSDFETMLVKGLFGTDKTDHFFPGFTNNVFHLTNADNSVTAISVHFSPYYGVDASETTRMDKIFMNLIDTARERIYFAIYAFTHADIANKMISAAKLNNVLVYGVFDKSWHTGNNASTHQLFIDEIGNTPNIFVKYDGNNNHVIGNTLSGEKCHNKFMVIDPGTTNGVVLTGSMNFSKAAAYNGNDENYLIIRDPFIVNLYAAAFEKIYAVGTHPTKDLGGDAMLNMREVTINEICWGGAMDYDGYLKADDQFIEVKNNTSHAINISGWFISGITLVQKGRYYVMYIFPEGTVLPPGGFHVLTYSTNYGYTKLKGANTFEHLFFFNSIDHPYIEMWLKDKNGTIVDKAGYFSAGSLAPLHGDVLDNGTPSAYVKSMVRVGTNDGTLIGNWTTCAVNLAVTMNPLYRINTYATPGME
;
A
#
# COMPACT_ATOMS: atom_id res chain seq x y z
N MET A 1 31.84 70.35 -39.23
CA MET A 1 30.99 69.98 -38.06
C MET A 1 29.76 69.25 -38.57
N ARG A 2 29.36 68.17 -37.89
CA ARG A 2 28.24 67.22 -38.14
C ARG A 2 28.47 66.13 -39.19
N LYS A 3 28.89 64.96 -38.68
CA LYS A 3 28.75 63.64 -39.30
C LYS A 3 27.26 63.29 -39.42
N LEU A 4 26.81 62.90 -40.61
CA LEU A 4 25.53 62.24 -40.84
C LEU A 4 25.84 60.75 -40.97
N LEU A 5 25.41 59.95 -40.00
CA LEU A 5 25.60 58.51 -39.96
C LEU A 5 24.45 57.86 -40.74
N LEU A 6 24.73 57.27 -41.91
CA LEU A 6 23.81 56.35 -42.58
C LEU A 6 23.77 55.04 -41.77
N LEU A 7 22.60 54.69 -41.24
CA LEU A 7 22.34 53.34 -40.72
C LEU A 7 22.08 52.39 -41.91
N PHE A 8 23.00 51.46 -42.13
CA PHE A 8 22.74 50.26 -42.93
C PHE A 8 21.87 49.31 -42.11
N ILE A 9 20.64 49.06 -42.57
CA ILE A 9 19.81 47.96 -42.07
C ILE A 9 20.32 46.70 -42.77
N LEU A 10 21.17 45.92 -42.10
CA LEU A 10 21.44 44.54 -42.48
C LEU A 10 20.23 43.69 -42.08
N SER A 11 19.49 43.21 -43.07
CA SER A 11 18.56 42.10 -42.93
C SER A 11 19.36 40.83 -42.63
N LEU A 12 19.36 40.40 -41.37
CA LEU A 12 19.86 39.08 -40.98
C LEU A 12 18.82 38.02 -41.34
N PRO A 13 19.22 36.87 -41.93
CA PRO A 13 18.30 35.77 -42.19
C PRO A 13 17.82 35.17 -40.87
N PHE A 14 16.52 34.89 -40.78
CA PHE A 14 15.93 34.05 -39.73
C PHE A 14 16.53 32.64 -39.82
N PHE A 15 17.61 32.40 -39.09
CA PHE A 15 18.00 31.05 -38.72
C PHE A 15 17.08 30.60 -37.59
N SER A 16 16.44 29.44 -37.77
CA SER A 16 15.68 28.77 -36.72
C SER A 16 16.56 28.66 -35.48
N CYS A 17 16.11 29.26 -34.38
CA CYS A 17 16.80 29.21 -33.11
C CYS A 17 16.78 27.74 -32.65
N ASP A 18 17.93 27.10 -32.81
CA ASP A 18 18.22 25.77 -32.27
C ASP A 18 17.95 25.80 -30.76
N LEU A 19 16.92 25.07 -30.33
CA LEU A 19 16.55 24.90 -28.92
C LEU A 19 17.63 24.04 -28.26
N GLY A 20 18.77 24.67 -27.97
CA GLY A 20 19.94 24.03 -27.40
C GLY A 20 19.58 23.12 -26.23
N GLU A 21 20.10 21.90 -26.27
CA GLU A 21 19.90 20.89 -25.22
C GLU A 21 20.26 21.45 -23.84
N PRO A 22 19.61 20.98 -22.75
CA PRO A 22 20.11 21.21 -21.40
C PRO A 22 21.60 20.80 -21.33
N PRO A 23 22.44 21.52 -20.55
CA PRO A 23 23.87 21.43 -20.75
C PRO A 23 24.40 20.03 -20.44
N ALA A 24 25.30 19.59 -21.34
CA ALA A 24 26.03 18.32 -21.43
C ALA A 24 25.25 17.17 -22.07
N GLY A 25 25.55 16.94 -23.36
CA GLY A 25 25.13 15.75 -24.11
C GLY A 25 25.43 14.51 -23.30
N ASN A 26 24.37 13.95 -22.72
CA ASN A 26 24.20 12.67 -22.01
C ASN A 26 23.08 12.72 -20.96
N PHE A 27 22.47 13.87 -20.59
CA PHE A 27 21.38 13.89 -19.57
C PHE A 27 20.25 12.91 -19.87
N TRP A 28 19.87 12.81 -21.13
CA TRP A 28 18.77 11.99 -21.60
C TRP A 28 19.20 10.55 -21.92
N GLU A 29 20.51 10.26 -21.99
CA GLU A 29 21.07 8.93 -22.31
C GLU A 29 20.37 8.22 -23.49
N GLY A 30 19.97 8.98 -24.52
CA GLY A 30 19.24 8.45 -25.68
C GLY A 30 17.76 8.12 -25.42
N ARG A 31 17.21 8.40 -24.25
CA ARG A 31 15.79 8.20 -23.90
C ARG A 31 15.05 9.52 -23.75
N LYS A 32 13.76 9.52 -24.07
CA LYS A 32 12.87 10.68 -23.87
C LYS A 32 12.33 10.79 -22.45
N VAL A 33 12.50 9.74 -21.65
CA VAL A 33 12.01 9.68 -20.26
C VAL A 33 13.12 9.14 -19.37
N GLN A 34 13.43 9.88 -18.32
CA GLN A 34 14.40 9.53 -17.29
C GLN A 34 13.67 9.44 -15.95
N VAL A 35 13.94 8.39 -15.18
CA VAL A 35 13.29 8.15 -13.89
C VAL A 35 14.36 8.06 -12.81
N TYR A 36 14.15 8.81 -11.73
CA TYR A 36 15.03 8.84 -10.58
C TYR A 36 14.25 8.52 -9.32
N PHE A 37 14.87 7.77 -8.42
CA PHE A 37 14.32 7.42 -7.12
C PHE A 37 15.19 8.05 -6.04
N THR A 38 14.56 8.60 -5.01
CA THR A 38 15.31 8.97 -3.81
C THR A 38 15.74 7.71 -3.06
N ASP A 39 16.87 7.81 -2.36
CA ASP A 39 17.41 6.72 -1.55
C ASP A 39 17.72 7.23 -0.14
N PRO A 40 16.69 7.38 0.72
CA PRO A 40 16.88 7.84 2.09
C PRO A 40 17.65 6.84 2.96
N GLY A 41 17.96 5.64 2.44
CA GLY A 41 18.55 4.56 3.20
C GLY A 41 17.67 4.07 4.34
N TYR A 42 18.25 3.23 5.20
CA TYR A 42 17.66 2.87 6.48
C TYR A 42 17.80 4.02 7.50
N ASN A 43 18.89 4.79 7.43
CA ASN A 43 19.12 5.97 8.26
C ASN A 43 20.04 6.95 7.52
N ALA A 44 20.32 8.12 8.13
CA ALA A 44 21.17 9.16 7.54
C ALA A 44 22.57 8.67 7.09
N LYS A 45 23.11 7.59 7.68
CA LYS A 45 24.43 7.05 7.30
C LYS A 45 24.38 6.17 6.05
N SER A 46 23.25 5.52 5.79
CA SER A 46 23.04 4.68 4.60
C SER A 46 22.28 5.39 3.49
N ALA A 47 21.86 6.64 3.72
CA ALA A 47 21.25 7.48 2.69
C ALA A 47 22.22 7.76 1.54
N VAL A 48 21.71 7.67 0.32
CA VAL A 48 22.43 8.03 -0.90
C VAL A 48 21.68 9.18 -1.57
N ASP A 49 22.32 10.34 -1.65
CA ASP A 49 21.75 11.49 -2.36
C ASP A 49 21.73 11.21 -3.87
N ALA A 50 20.54 11.00 -4.42
CA ALA A 50 20.30 10.77 -5.85
C ALA A 50 20.48 12.04 -6.71
N LYS A 51 20.78 13.19 -6.08
CA LYS A 51 21.04 14.48 -6.73
C LYS A 51 19.88 14.95 -7.60
N ILE A 52 18.66 14.64 -7.20
CA ILE A 52 17.44 14.99 -7.96
C ILE A 52 17.27 16.51 -8.02
N GLN A 53 17.50 17.20 -6.91
CA GLN A 53 17.51 18.66 -6.83
C GLN A 53 18.51 19.30 -7.81
N ASP A 54 19.69 18.69 -7.99
CA ASP A 54 20.71 19.17 -8.94
C ASP A 54 20.29 18.93 -10.38
N LYS A 55 19.59 17.81 -10.66
CA LYS A 55 19.02 17.51 -11.99
C LYS A 55 17.89 18.47 -12.35
N ILE A 56 17.00 18.77 -11.40
CA ILE A 56 15.95 19.80 -11.59
C ILE A 56 16.61 21.15 -11.83
N LYS A 57 17.58 21.53 -11.00
CA LYS A 57 18.35 22.77 -11.18
C LYS A 57 19.01 22.85 -12.55
N MET A 58 19.66 21.79 -13.01
CA MET A 58 20.31 21.72 -14.32
C MET A 58 19.31 22.00 -15.45
N LEU A 59 18.12 21.41 -15.39
CA LEU A 59 17.07 21.65 -16.38
C LEU A 59 16.55 23.09 -16.32
N VAL A 60 16.25 23.60 -15.13
CA VAL A 60 15.78 24.99 -14.92
C VAL A 60 16.84 26.03 -15.32
N ASP A 61 18.13 25.75 -15.08
CA ASP A 61 19.21 26.62 -15.49
C ASP A 61 19.36 26.69 -17.02
N SER A 62 18.94 25.63 -17.72
CA SER A 62 18.92 25.63 -19.18
C SER A 62 17.80 26.48 -19.78
N ALA A 63 16.75 26.77 -19.01
CA ALA A 63 15.53 27.45 -19.47
C ALA A 63 15.80 28.78 -20.17
N LYS A 64 15.13 29.00 -21.30
CA LYS A 64 15.25 30.19 -22.16
C LYS A 64 13.98 31.02 -22.25
N GLU A 65 12.82 30.39 -22.17
CA GLU A 65 11.52 31.03 -22.41
C GLU A 65 10.69 31.08 -21.13
N SER A 66 10.41 29.93 -20.53
CA SER A 66 9.43 29.83 -19.45
C SER A 66 9.67 28.68 -18.48
N VAL A 67 9.30 28.88 -17.22
CA VAL A 67 9.19 27.84 -16.20
C VAL A 67 7.85 27.96 -15.49
N ASP A 68 6.98 26.97 -15.68
CA ASP A 68 5.70 26.87 -14.97
C ASP A 68 5.83 25.84 -13.85
N LEU A 69 5.47 26.21 -12.62
CA LEU A 69 5.55 25.34 -11.45
C LEU A 69 4.18 25.11 -10.84
N CYS A 70 3.74 23.85 -10.76
CA CYS A 70 2.56 23.45 -10.01
C CYS A 70 3.00 22.55 -8.87
N ILE A 71 3.20 23.11 -7.66
CA ILE A 71 3.85 22.42 -6.55
C ILE A 71 3.14 22.74 -5.24
N MET A 72 2.67 21.71 -4.54
CA MET A 72 2.15 21.83 -3.17
C MET A 72 3.21 22.30 -2.16
N GLY A 73 4.10 21.42 -1.68
CA GLY A 73 5.16 21.81 -0.75
C GLY A 73 6.43 22.26 -1.47
N PHE A 74 6.91 23.47 -1.20
CA PHE A 74 8.12 24.01 -1.81
C PHE A 74 9.03 24.69 -0.79
N SER A 75 10.19 24.09 -0.54
CA SER A 75 11.22 24.62 0.37
C SER A 75 12.63 24.08 0.11
N GLU A 76 12.86 23.36 -0.99
CA GLU A 76 14.20 22.87 -1.32
C GLU A 76 15.06 24.03 -1.89
N PRO A 77 16.17 24.39 -1.22
CA PRO A 77 16.92 25.60 -1.56
C PRO A 77 17.57 25.60 -2.94
N THR A 78 18.01 24.44 -3.44
CA THR A 78 18.71 24.31 -4.72
C THR A 78 17.78 24.61 -5.89
N ILE A 79 16.58 24.04 -5.86
CA ILE A 79 15.50 24.27 -6.81
C ILE A 79 15.02 25.71 -6.67
N PHE A 80 14.75 26.20 -5.45
CA PHE A 80 14.34 27.59 -5.26
C PHE A 80 15.35 28.59 -5.84
N SER A 81 16.64 28.37 -5.59
CA SER A 81 17.71 29.19 -6.15
C SER A 81 17.76 29.14 -7.68
N ALA A 82 17.52 27.96 -8.28
CA ALA A 82 17.45 27.80 -9.73
C ALA A 82 16.28 28.61 -10.33
N ILE A 83 15.10 28.55 -9.69
CA ILE A 83 13.91 29.30 -10.12
C ILE A 83 14.13 30.81 -10.00
N TYR A 84 14.66 31.27 -8.87
CA TYR A 84 15.05 32.66 -8.69
C TYR A 84 16.05 33.12 -9.75
N SER A 85 17.04 32.27 -10.06
CA SER A 85 18.05 32.56 -11.09
C SER A 85 17.43 32.63 -12.47
N ALA A 86 16.48 31.74 -12.82
CA ALA A 86 15.75 31.78 -14.08
C ALA A 86 14.94 33.08 -14.22
N TRP A 87 14.16 33.44 -13.20
CA TRP A 87 13.42 34.70 -13.14
C TRP A 87 14.36 35.92 -13.31
N LYS A 88 15.50 35.93 -12.60
CA LYS A 88 16.51 37.00 -12.71
C LYS A 88 17.13 37.10 -14.11
N ARG A 89 17.23 35.99 -14.84
CA ARG A 89 17.68 35.96 -16.25
C ARG A 89 16.62 36.47 -17.24
N GLY A 90 15.40 36.77 -16.78
CA GLY A 90 14.28 37.20 -17.63
C GLY A 90 13.44 36.05 -18.20
N VAL A 91 13.65 34.81 -17.74
CA VAL A 91 12.78 33.67 -18.05
C VAL A 91 11.43 33.92 -17.38
N THR A 92 10.32 33.67 -18.10
CA THR A 92 8.99 33.84 -17.54
C THR A 92 8.72 32.74 -16.51
N VAL A 93 8.58 33.11 -15.24
CA VAL A 93 8.27 32.15 -14.16
C VAL A 93 6.82 32.34 -13.72
N ARG A 94 6.07 31.24 -13.59
CA ARG A 94 4.67 31.23 -13.12
C ARG A 94 4.46 30.11 -12.12
N PHE A 95 3.56 30.31 -11.16
CA PHE A 95 3.39 29.41 -10.04
C PHE A 95 1.92 29.14 -9.71
N VAL A 96 1.57 27.87 -9.56
CA VAL A 96 0.32 27.38 -8.99
C VAL A 96 0.65 26.58 -7.72
N GLY A 97 0.00 26.94 -6.62
CA GLY A 97 0.25 26.38 -5.30
C GLY A 97 -0.99 25.89 -4.57
N ASP A 98 -0.76 25.22 -3.45
CA ASP A 98 -1.82 24.84 -2.52
C ASP A 98 -2.12 25.98 -1.55
N PHE A 99 -3.40 26.20 -1.26
CA PHE A 99 -3.81 27.26 -0.32
C PHE A 99 -3.19 27.07 1.08
N GLY A 100 -3.01 25.83 1.52
CA GLY A 100 -2.43 25.51 2.84
C GLY A 100 -0.95 25.88 2.98
N TYR A 101 -0.24 26.18 1.88
CA TYR A 101 1.16 26.58 1.88
C TYR A 101 1.37 28.07 1.64
N LEU A 102 0.28 28.86 1.56
CA LEU A 102 0.33 30.28 1.23
C LEU A 102 1.29 31.06 2.12
N ASP A 103 1.31 30.79 3.41
CA ASP A 103 2.11 31.53 4.40
C ASP A 103 3.57 31.07 4.50
N THR A 104 4.02 30.11 3.67
CA THR A 104 5.42 29.66 3.65
C THR A 104 6.35 30.72 3.06
N ALA A 105 7.60 30.76 3.52
CA ALA A 105 8.57 31.78 3.12
C ALA A 105 8.83 31.79 1.62
N GLU A 106 8.88 30.62 0.99
CA GLU A 106 9.10 30.44 -0.44
C GLU A 106 7.93 31.00 -1.25
N TYR A 107 6.69 30.65 -0.88
CA TYR A 107 5.48 31.18 -1.52
C TYR A 107 5.42 32.72 -1.41
N GLN A 108 5.65 33.25 -0.21
CA GLN A 108 5.67 34.69 0.04
C GLN A 108 6.78 35.39 -0.75
N THR A 109 7.94 34.75 -0.91
CA THR A 109 9.02 35.29 -1.75
C THR A 109 8.62 35.34 -3.22
N LEU A 110 7.99 34.29 -3.77
CA LEU A 110 7.51 34.31 -5.16
C LEU A 110 6.48 35.45 -5.38
N ILE A 111 5.56 35.65 -4.43
CA ILE A 111 4.61 36.76 -4.46
C ILE A 111 5.33 38.11 -4.43
N ALA A 112 6.30 38.29 -3.53
CA ALA A 112 7.07 39.53 -3.40
C ALA A 112 7.92 39.84 -4.65
N LEU A 113 8.34 38.82 -5.40
CA LEU A 113 9.03 38.97 -6.69
C LEU A 113 8.10 39.34 -7.85
N GLY A 114 6.78 39.37 -7.63
CA GLY A 114 5.80 39.67 -8.68
C GLY A 114 5.62 38.55 -9.71
N ILE A 115 5.99 37.31 -9.36
CA ILE A 115 5.75 36.12 -10.19
C ILE A 115 4.24 35.90 -10.32
N GLN A 116 3.76 35.55 -11.52
CA GLN A 116 2.34 35.23 -11.70
C GLN A 116 2.00 34.02 -10.84
N PHE A 117 1.07 34.21 -9.91
CA PHE A 117 0.89 33.29 -8.79
C PHE A 117 -0.59 33.05 -8.53
N ARG A 118 -0.97 31.79 -8.29
CA ARG A 118 -2.30 31.45 -7.79
C ARG A 118 -2.25 30.26 -6.85
N VAL A 119 -3.03 30.33 -5.78
CA VAL A 119 -3.31 29.20 -4.89
C VAL A 119 -4.79 28.88 -4.90
N GLY A 120 -5.13 27.62 -4.63
CA GLY A 120 -6.53 27.19 -4.61
C GLY A 120 -6.77 25.95 -3.78
N ASN A 121 -7.98 25.41 -3.94
CA ASN A 121 -8.46 24.20 -3.30
C ASN A 121 -8.54 24.21 -1.75
N LYS A 122 -8.98 25.32 -1.15
CA LYS A 122 -9.05 25.53 0.31
C LYS A 122 -9.71 24.41 1.13
N ASN A 123 -10.66 23.67 0.55
CA ASN A 123 -11.40 22.60 1.24
C ASN A 123 -10.83 21.19 0.97
N LYS A 124 -9.86 21.06 0.07
CA LYS A 124 -9.07 19.86 -0.21
C LYS A 124 -7.61 20.29 -0.37
N ILE A 125 -6.92 19.77 -1.38
CA ILE A 125 -5.51 20.08 -1.64
C ILE A 125 -5.23 20.16 -3.15
N MET A 126 -4.50 21.18 -3.57
CA MET A 126 -3.79 21.19 -4.85
C MET A 126 -2.54 20.33 -4.65
N HIS A 127 -2.61 19.07 -5.05
CA HIS A 127 -1.60 18.07 -4.73
C HIS A 127 -0.74 17.72 -5.94
N ASP A 128 -0.75 18.54 -6.99
CA ASP A 128 0.21 18.42 -8.09
C ASP A 128 1.65 18.78 -7.66
N LYS A 129 2.60 18.11 -8.33
CA LYS A 129 4.05 18.34 -8.25
C LYS A 129 4.65 18.17 -9.63
N TYR A 130 4.58 19.22 -10.44
CA TYR A 130 5.24 19.25 -11.73
C TYR A 130 5.86 20.61 -12.06
N ILE A 131 6.90 20.58 -12.90
CA ILE A 131 7.49 21.74 -13.55
C ILE A 131 7.41 21.54 -15.06
N ILE A 132 7.05 22.59 -15.79
CA ILE A 132 7.17 22.66 -17.25
C ILE A 132 8.27 23.65 -17.59
N VAL A 133 9.27 23.23 -18.36
CA VAL A 133 10.37 24.09 -18.82
C VAL A 133 10.29 24.25 -20.34
N ASP A 134 10.31 25.50 -20.80
CA ASP A 134 10.34 25.91 -22.22
C ASP A 134 9.30 25.19 -23.10
N LYS A 135 8.11 24.91 -22.54
CA LYS A 135 7.00 24.22 -23.21
C LYS A 135 7.42 22.88 -23.85
N ARG A 136 8.48 22.27 -23.31
CA ARG A 136 9.12 21.07 -23.89
C ARG A 136 9.34 19.99 -22.85
N TYR A 137 9.87 20.37 -21.69
CA TYR A 137 10.24 19.41 -20.66
C TYR A 137 9.22 19.41 -19.55
N VAL A 138 8.87 18.22 -19.06
CA VAL A 138 8.05 18.04 -17.85
C VAL A 138 8.89 17.31 -16.82
N VAL A 139 8.92 17.85 -15.60
CA VAL A 139 9.37 17.14 -14.40
C VAL A 139 8.14 16.87 -13.55
N CYS A 140 7.89 15.63 -13.16
CA CYS A 140 6.75 15.30 -12.30
C CYS A 140 7.06 14.09 -11.41
N GLY A 141 6.28 13.87 -10.36
CA GLY A 141 6.43 12.67 -9.53
C GLY A 141 5.71 12.74 -8.20
N SER A 142 6.16 11.91 -7.27
CA SER A 142 5.57 11.80 -5.93
C SER A 142 6.02 12.85 -4.89
N PRO A 143 7.22 13.48 -4.95
CA PRO A 143 7.72 14.32 -3.86
C PRO A 143 7.18 15.74 -3.95
N ASN A 144 6.89 16.34 -2.79
CA ASN A 144 6.98 17.79 -2.64
C ASN A 144 8.44 18.22 -2.84
N PHE A 145 8.68 19.44 -3.31
CA PHE A 145 10.04 19.93 -3.51
C PHE A 145 10.57 20.54 -2.23
N THR A 146 10.76 19.67 -1.25
CA THR A 146 11.30 19.96 0.08
C THR A 146 12.53 19.08 0.33
N GLY A 147 13.43 19.53 1.20
CA GLY A 147 14.60 18.73 1.56
C GLY A 147 14.24 17.36 2.16
N THR A 148 13.13 17.26 2.89
CA THR A 148 12.65 15.99 3.46
C THR A 148 12.23 15.00 2.38
N ASP A 149 11.43 15.41 1.41
CA ASP A 149 10.94 14.49 0.38
C ASP A 149 12.07 14.09 -0.59
N LEU A 150 12.99 15.01 -0.92
CA LEU A 150 14.06 14.75 -1.88
C LEU A 150 15.28 14.02 -1.27
N LEU A 151 15.47 14.03 0.05
CA LEU A 151 16.64 13.40 0.70
C LEU A 151 16.31 12.33 1.74
N ARG A 152 15.12 12.36 2.36
CA ARG A 152 14.78 11.54 3.53
C ARG A 152 13.51 10.70 3.40
N SER A 153 12.78 10.78 2.29
CA SER A 153 11.60 9.95 2.03
C SER A 153 11.78 9.20 0.71
N TYR A 154 11.24 7.99 0.62
CA TYR A 154 11.22 7.26 -0.65
C TYR A 154 10.23 7.96 -1.60
N ASN A 155 10.71 8.32 -2.79
CA ASN A 155 9.98 9.04 -3.82
C ASN A 155 10.50 8.64 -5.20
N ASN A 156 9.74 9.00 -6.23
CA ASN A 156 10.15 8.88 -7.62
C ASN A 156 9.87 10.18 -8.38
N VAL A 157 10.77 10.52 -9.31
CA VAL A 157 10.70 11.72 -10.15
C VAL A 157 11.02 11.35 -11.59
N LEU A 158 10.17 11.79 -12.50
CA LEU A 158 10.32 11.62 -13.94
C LEU A 158 10.72 12.94 -14.56
N PHE A 159 11.65 12.87 -15.51
CA PHE A 159 11.99 13.93 -16.44
C PHE A 159 11.58 13.46 -17.83
N ILE A 160 10.86 14.29 -18.57
CA ILE A 160 10.22 13.92 -19.83
C ILE A 160 10.52 15.00 -20.88
N ASP A 161 11.10 14.62 -22.02
CA ASP A 161 11.28 15.47 -23.19
C ASP A 161 10.14 15.23 -24.18
N SER A 162 9.10 16.07 -24.12
CA SER A 162 7.93 15.97 -24.97
C SER A 162 7.16 17.29 -25.01
N PRO A 163 7.31 18.09 -26.08
CA PRO A 163 6.50 19.30 -26.29
C PRO A 163 5.00 19.05 -26.23
N GLN A 164 4.55 17.90 -26.72
CA GLN A 164 3.13 17.53 -26.72
C GLN A 164 2.63 17.29 -25.29
N MET A 165 3.39 16.59 -24.45
CA MET A 165 3.03 16.41 -23.03
C MET A 165 3.15 17.71 -22.26
N ALA A 166 4.19 18.52 -22.52
CA ALA A 166 4.34 19.83 -21.90
C ALA A 166 3.14 20.74 -22.18
N ALA A 167 2.64 20.78 -23.42
CA ALA A 167 1.43 21.51 -23.79
C ALA A 167 0.16 20.98 -23.08
N TYR A 168 0.07 19.66 -22.91
CA TYR A 168 -1.05 19.02 -22.19
C TYR A 168 -1.03 19.38 -20.69
N TYR A 169 0.11 19.28 -20.03
CA TYR A 169 0.29 19.75 -18.64
C TYR A 169 0.02 21.25 -18.51
N GLN A 170 0.48 22.04 -19.48
CA GLN A 170 0.26 23.48 -19.48
C GLN A 170 -1.24 23.82 -19.56
N SER A 171 -2.05 23.00 -20.23
CA SER A 171 -3.50 23.25 -20.34
C SER A 171 -4.23 23.07 -18.99
N ASP A 172 -3.81 22.11 -18.17
CA ASP A 172 -4.29 22.00 -16.78
C ASP A 172 -3.76 23.15 -15.91
N PHE A 173 -2.48 23.49 -16.06
CA PHE A 173 -1.86 24.63 -15.39
C PHE A 173 -2.60 25.96 -15.66
N GLU A 174 -2.95 26.25 -16.92
CA GLU A 174 -3.72 27.45 -17.28
C GLU A 174 -5.14 27.43 -16.68
N THR A 175 -5.75 26.24 -16.54
CA THR A 175 -7.07 26.09 -15.92
C THR A 175 -7.02 26.53 -14.45
N MET A 176 -5.97 26.16 -13.73
CA MET A 176 -5.76 26.64 -12.35
C MET A 176 -5.29 28.09 -12.31
N LEU A 177 -4.24 28.45 -13.04
CA LEU A 177 -3.59 29.76 -12.96
C LEU A 177 -4.46 30.89 -13.50
N VAL A 178 -5.05 30.73 -14.68
CA VAL A 178 -5.78 31.80 -15.37
C VAL A 178 -7.26 31.76 -15.01
N LYS A 179 -7.90 30.58 -15.13
CA LYS A 179 -9.35 30.46 -14.84
C LYS A 179 -9.64 30.37 -13.34
N GLY A 180 -8.67 29.97 -12.52
CA GLY A 180 -8.87 29.86 -11.08
C GLY A 180 -9.71 28.66 -10.67
N LEU A 181 -9.82 27.65 -11.52
CA LEU A 181 -10.59 26.43 -11.25
C LEU A 181 -9.67 25.39 -10.61
N PHE A 182 -10.04 24.93 -9.41
CA PHE A 182 -9.31 23.93 -8.62
C PHE A 182 -10.26 22.85 -8.12
N GLY A 183 -9.73 21.65 -7.88
CA GLY A 183 -10.49 20.54 -7.33
C GLY A 183 -11.78 20.31 -8.12
N THR A 184 -12.91 20.21 -7.42
CA THR A 184 -14.21 19.98 -8.04
C THR A 184 -14.68 21.11 -8.96
N ASP A 185 -14.11 22.31 -8.88
CA ASP A 185 -14.44 23.40 -9.82
C ASP A 185 -13.90 23.12 -11.23
N LYS A 186 -12.96 22.16 -11.38
CA LYS A 186 -12.52 21.66 -12.69
C LYS A 186 -13.49 20.66 -13.31
N THR A 187 -14.45 20.13 -12.54
CA THR A 187 -15.39 19.11 -13.04
C THR A 187 -16.15 19.65 -14.25
N ASP A 188 -16.20 18.86 -15.32
CA ASP A 188 -16.82 19.19 -16.61
C ASP A 188 -16.21 20.41 -17.36
N HIS A 189 -15.14 21.02 -16.84
CA HIS A 189 -14.44 22.15 -17.45
C HIS A 189 -13.21 21.71 -18.24
N PHE A 190 -13.39 20.74 -19.15
CA PHE A 190 -12.33 20.18 -19.97
C PHE A 190 -11.63 21.25 -20.83
N PHE A 191 -10.30 21.24 -20.85
CA PHE A 191 -9.53 22.07 -21.77
C PHE A 191 -9.48 21.48 -23.18
N PRO A 192 -9.20 22.26 -24.24
CA PRO A 192 -9.09 21.75 -25.60
C PRO A 192 -8.05 20.63 -25.71
N GLY A 193 -8.45 19.48 -26.26
CA GLY A 193 -7.57 18.31 -26.37
C GLY A 193 -7.42 17.50 -25.08
N PHE A 194 -8.28 17.71 -24.06
CA PHE A 194 -8.26 16.95 -22.80
C PHE A 194 -8.23 15.42 -23.00
N THR A 195 -8.91 14.89 -24.01
CA THR A 195 -8.91 13.45 -24.30
C THR A 195 -7.68 12.97 -25.08
N ASN A 196 -6.82 13.87 -25.56
CA ASN A 196 -5.59 13.54 -26.29
C ASN A 196 -4.46 13.30 -25.30
N ASN A 197 -4.70 12.36 -24.41
CA ASN A 197 -3.93 12.19 -23.20
C ASN A 197 -2.94 11.03 -23.27
N VAL A 198 -2.80 10.40 -24.44
CA VAL A 198 -1.85 9.32 -24.73
C VAL A 198 -0.75 9.82 -25.65
N PHE A 199 0.49 9.57 -25.28
CA PHE A 199 1.70 10.04 -25.94
C PHE A 199 2.64 8.88 -26.23
N HIS A 200 3.25 8.88 -27.41
CA HIS A 200 4.22 7.89 -27.84
C HIS A 200 5.57 8.59 -28.06
N LEU A 201 6.51 8.37 -27.16
CA LEU A 201 7.83 9.00 -27.20
C LEU A 201 8.84 8.02 -27.80
N THR A 202 9.41 8.37 -28.94
CA THR A 202 10.42 7.54 -29.61
C THR A 202 11.80 7.86 -29.05
N ASN A 203 12.46 6.85 -28.48
CA ASN A 203 13.82 6.93 -27.98
C ASN A 203 14.83 6.82 -29.13
N ALA A 204 16.10 7.14 -28.86
CA ALA A 204 17.18 7.09 -29.86
C ALA A 204 17.45 5.68 -30.42
N ASP A 205 17.11 4.64 -29.65
CA ASP A 205 17.18 3.23 -30.07
C ASP A 205 15.93 2.77 -30.83
N ASN A 206 15.01 3.67 -31.17
CA ASN A 206 13.68 3.42 -31.77
C ASN A 206 12.69 2.66 -30.87
N SER A 207 13.03 2.37 -29.62
CA SER A 207 12.02 1.92 -28.65
C SER A 207 11.01 3.03 -28.38
N VAL A 208 9.76 2.66 -28.11
CA VAL A 208 8.68 3.61 -27.85
C VAL A 208 8.25 3.51 -26.40
N THR A 209 8.30 4.65 -25.70
CA THR A 209 7.70 4.83 -24.38
C THR A 209 6.27 5.36 -24.58
N ALA A 210 5.26 4.54 -24.30
CA ALA A 210 3.86 4.96 -24.34
C ALA A 210 3.42 5.45 -22.96
N ILE A 211 2.89 6.66 -22.87
CA ILE A 211 2.46 7.29 -21.61
C ILE A 211 1.05 7.82 -21.80
N SER A 212 0.14 7.50 -20.89
CA SER A 212 -1.09 8.28 -20.72
C SER A 212 -0.99 9.16 -19.49
N VAL A 213 -1.32 10.45 -19.63
CA VAL A 213 -1.36 11.46 -18.57
C VAL A 213 -2.79 11.75 -18.24
N HIS A 214 -3.09 12.02 -17.00
CA HIS A 214 -4.45 12.29 -16.59
C HIS A 214 -4.46 13.17 -15.35
N PHE A 215 -5.53 13.95 -15.22
CA PHE A 215 -5.73 14.88 -14.13
C PHE A 215 -7.04 14.58 -13.43
N SER A 216 -7.04 14.61 -12.10
CA SER A 216 -8.29 14.61 -11.31
C SER A 216 -8.60 16.03 -10.81
N PRO A 217 -9.88 16.33 -10.52
CA PRO A 217 -11.06 15.48 -10.64
C PRO A 217 -11.97 15.89 -11.84
N TYR A 218 -11.43 16.15 -13.04
CA TYR A 218 -12.20 16.67 -14.19
C TYR A 218 -13.49 15.92 -14.54
N TYR A 219 -13.51 14.60 -14.40
CA TYR A 219 -14.70 13.80 -14.69
C TYR A 219 -15.71 13.72 -13.53
N GLY A 220 -15.31 14.12 -12.31
CA GLY A 220 -16.19 14.12 -11.14
C GLY A 220 -16.54 12.72 -10.57
N VAL A 221 -17.44 12.72 -9.59
CA VAL A 221 -17.84 11.53 -8.81
C VAL A 221 -18.65 10.53 -9.63
N ASP A 222 -19.47 10.99 -10.58
CA ASP A 222 -20.42 10.17 -11.36
C ASP A 222 -19.82 9.66 -12.69
N ALA A 223 -18.52 9.86 -12.88
CA ALA A 223 -17.81 9.45 -14.07
C ALA A 223 -17.88 7.94 -14.34
N SER A 224 -17.93 7.60 -15.63
CA SER A 224 -17.97 6.22 -16.11
C SER A 224 -16.72 5.40 -15.78
N GLU A 225 -16.81 4.08 -15.96
CA GLU A 225 -15.69 3.17 -15.67
C GLU A 225 -14.46 3.35 -16.55
N THR A 226 -14.59 4.02 -17.71
CA THR A 226 -13.48 4.25 -18.63
C THR A 226 -12.76 5.58 -18.42
N THR A 227 -13.30 6.46 -17.56
CA THR A 227 -12.80 7.84 -17.40
C THR A 227 -12.41 8.19 -15.97
N ARG A 228 -13.10 7.64 -14.95
CA ARG A 228 -12.77 7.93 -13.54
C ARG A 228 -11.48 7.23 -13.11
N MET A 229 -10.63 7.89 -12.31
CA MET A 229 -9.28 7.33 -12.14
C MET A 229 -9.22 6.03 -11.35
N ASP A 230 -9.94 5.95 -10.24
CA ASP A 230 -10.05 4.71 -9.46
C ASP A 230 -10.52 3.54 -10.33
N LYS A 231 -11.42 3.81 -11.28
CA LYS A 231 -11.93 2.81 -12.23
C LYS A 231 -10.87 2.39 -13.25
N ILE A 232 -10.13 3.32 -13.82
CA ILE A 232 -8.99 3.02 -14.69
C ILE A 232 -7.93 2.18 -13.95
N PHE A 233 -7.61 2.54 -12.70
CA PHE A 233 -6.70 1.76 -11.83
C PHE A 233 -7.21 0.33 -11.63
N MET A 234 -8.48 0.17 -11.25
CA MET A 234 -9.07 -1.15 -11.04
C MET A 234 -9.11 -1.99 -12.32
N ASN A 235 -9.38 -1.38 -13.48
CA ASN A 235 -9.34 -2.08 -14.76
C ASN A 235 -7.92 -2.53 -15.14
N LEU A 236 -6.89 -1.76 -14.77
CA LEU A 236 -5.50 -2.20 -14.96
C LEU A 236 -5.15 -3.37 -14.04
N ILE A 237 -5.61 -3.37 -12.78
CA ILE A 237 -5.45 -4.49 -11.86
C ILE A 237 -6.10 -5.78 -12.41
N ASP A 238 -7.26 -5.68 -13.08
CA ASP A 238 -7.89 -6.84 -13.74
C ASP A 238 -7.03 -7.48 -14.83
N THR A 239 -6.11 -6.71 -15.43
CA THR A 239 -5.22 -7.23 -16.46
C THR A 239 -4.03 -8.00 -15.89
N ALA A 240 -3.77 -7.92 -14.58
CA ALA A 240 -2.64 -8.58 -13.93
C ALA A 240 -2.73 -10.10 -14.08
N ARG A 241 -1.62 -10.73 -14.47
CA ARG A 241 -1.51 -12.18 -14.67
C ARG A 241 -0.49 -12.85 -13.77
N GLU A 242 0.57 -12.14 -13.39
CA GLU A 242 1.67 -12.70 -12.64
C GLU A 242 1.85 -12.01 -11.30
N ARG A 243 2.04 -10.68 -11.30
CA ARG A 243 2.38 -9.97 -10.08
C ARG A 243 2.04 -8.50 -10.10
N ILE A 244 1.79 -7.96 -8.91
CA ILE A 244 1.60 -6.53 -8.66
C ILE A 244 2.58 -6.12 -7.58
N TYR A 245 3.37 -5.09 -7.84
CA TYR A 245 4.21 -4.40 -6.87
C TYR A 245 3.65 -3.02 -6.60
N PHE A 246 3.54 -2.59 -5.34
CA PHE A 246 3.10 -1.22 -5.04
C PHE A 246 3.75 -0.65 -3.79
N ALA A 247 4.19 0.60 -3.87
CA ALA A 247 4.72 1.35 -2.74
C ALA A 247 3.92 2.64 -2.59
N ILE A 248 3.32 2.83 -1.42
CA ILE A 248 2.33 3.88 -1.21
C ILE A 248 2.44 4.52 0.18
N TYR A 249 2.34 5.85 0.21
CA TYR A 249 2.24 6.60 1.46
C TYR A 249 0.86 6.44 2.10
N ALA A 250 -0.15 7.03 1.45
CA ALA A 250 -1.50 7.04 1.95
C ALA A 250 -2.42 6.18 1.07
N PHE A 251 -3.05 5.20 1.70
CA PHE A 251 -3.98 4.29 1.03
C PHE A 251 -5.27 4.15 1.83
N THR A 252 -6.35 4.76 1.35
CA THR A 252 -7.70 4.70 1.95
C THR A 252 -8.79 4.24 0.99
N HIS A 253 -8.45 3.96 -0.28
CA HIS A 253 -9.39 3.51 -1.29
C HIS A 253 -9.65 1.99 -1.21
N ALA A 254 -10.59 1.58 -0.36
CA ALA A 254 -10.90 0.17 -0.11
C ALA A 254 -11.17 -0.64 -1.41
N ASP A 255 -11.84 -0.05 -2.41
CA ASP A 255 -12.14 -0.78 -3.65
C ASP A 255 -10.88 -1.16 -4.44
N ILE A 256 -9.86 -0.29 -4.48
CA ILE A 256 -8.57 -0.60 -5.11
C ILE A 256 -7.82 -1.67 -4.30
N ALA A 257 -7.85 -1.58 -2.97
CA ALA A 257 -7.24 -2.58 -2.10
C ALA A 257 -7.88 -3.97 -2.30
N ASN A 258 -9.21 -4.03 -2.23
CA ASN A 258 -9.98 -5.25 -2.47
C ASN A 258 -9.73 -5.82 -3.87
N LYS A 259 -9.59 -4.98 -4.89
CA LYS A 259 -9.25 -5.41 -6.25
C LYS A 259 -7.93 -6.19 -6.30
N MET A 260 -6.89 -5.67 -5.66
CA MET A 260 -5.60 -6.36 -5.58
C MET A 260 -5.69 -7.64 -4.76
N ILE A 261 -6.40 -7.62 -3.63
CA ILE A 261 -6.63 -8.81 -2.80
C ILE A 261 -7.38 -9.90 -3.59
N SER A 262 -8.41 -9.52 -4.36
CA SER A 262 -9.14 -10.43 -5.26
C SER A 262 -8.24 -10.98 -6.36
N ALA A 263 -7.36 -10.17 -6.95
CA ALA A 263 -6.38 -10.67 -7.92
C ALA A 263 -5.48 -11.75 -7.29
N ALA A 264 -5.04 -11.55 -6.05
CA ALA A 264 -4.25 -12.55 -5.32
C ALA A 264 -5.01 -13.84 -5.00
N LYS A 265 -6.26 -13.72 -4.55
CA LYS A 265 -7.11 -14.85 -4.14
C LYS A 265 -7.65 -15.66 -5.32
N LEU A 266 -8.12 -14.99 -6.36
CA LEU A 266 -8.92 -15.60 -7.42
C LEU A 266 -8.13 -15.85 -8.70
N ASN A 267 -7.12 -15.01 -8.98
CA ASN A 267 -6.39 -15.03 -10.24
C ASN A 267 -4.93 -15.48 -10.07
N ASN A 268 -4.55 -15.94 -8.86
CA ASN A 268 -3.21 -16.39 -8.52
C ASN A 268 -2.09 -15.36 -8.80
N VAL A 269 -2.42 -14.06 -8.69
CA VAL A 269 -1.48 -12.96 -8.89
C VAL A 269 -0.69 -12.71 -7.60
N LEU A 270 0.64 -12.66 -7.66
CA LEU A 270 1.46 -12.34 -6.50
C LEU A 270 1.42 -10.84 -6.21
N VAL A 271 0.93 -10.44 -5.03
CA VAL A 271 0.78 -9.02 -4.65
C VAL A 271 1.79 -8.67 -3.58
N TYR A 272 2.73 -7.79 -3.91
CA TYR A 272 3.73 -7.27 -2.98
C TYR A 272 3.51 -5.78 -2.71
N GLY A 273 3.50 -5.40 -1.44
CA GLY A 273 3.25 -4.02 -1.00
C GLY A 273 4.30 -3.50 -0.04
N VAL A 274 4.64 -2.22 -0.16
CA VAL A 274 5.36 -1.48 0.88
C VAL A 274 4.52 -0.32 1.36
N PHE A 275 4.27 -0.29 2.67
CA PHE A 275 3.45 0.70 3.35
C PHE A 275 4.28 1.64 4.20
N ASP A 276 3.83 2.88 4.26
CA ASP A 276 4.27 3.79 5.30
C ASP A 276 3.70 3.36 6.67
N LYS A 277 4.58 3.07 7.63
CA LYS A 277 4.17 2.66 8.99
C LYS A 277 3.41 3.78 9.70
N SER A 278 3.92 5.01 9.62
CA SER A 278 3.34 6.16 10.31
C SER A 278 1.92 6.44 9.83
N TRP A 279 1.67 6.33 8.52
CA TRP A 279 0.34 6.48 7.94
C TRP A 279 -0.61 5.38 8.40
N HIS A 280 -0.18 4.12 8.36
CA HIS A 280 -1.03 3.02 8.82
C HIS A 280 -1.42 3.18 10.29
N THR A 281 -0.45 3.39 11.18
CA THR A 281 -0.71 3.46 12.62
C THR A 281 -1.41 4.75 13.04
N GLY A 282 -1.26 5.82 12.25
CA GLY A 282 -1.85 7.14 12.52
C GLY A 282 -3.23 7.35 11.91
N ASN A 283 -3.74 6.43 11.07
CA ASN A 283 -5.00 6.61 10.35
C ASN A 283 -5.87 5.36 10.36
N ASN A 284 -6.99 5.41 11.09
CA ASN A 284 -7.96 4.32 11.19
C ASN A 284 -8.66 3.98 9.86
N ALA A 285 -8.66 4.89 8.89
CA ALA A 285 -9.20 4.63 7.55
C ALA A 285 -8.16 4.00 6.60
N SER A 286 -6.95 3.70 7.10
CA SER A 286 -5.91 3.08 6.28
C SER A 286 -6.30 1.66 5.86
N THR A 287 -6.28 1.43 4.56
CA THR A 287 -6.50 0.12 3.96
C THR A 287 -5.26 -0.77 4.00
N HIS A 288 -4.13 -0.29 4.52
CA HIS A 288 -2.95 -1.13 4.80
C HIS A 288 -3.34 -2.33 5.67
N GLN A 289 -4.25 -2.13 6.64
CA GLN A 289 -4.73 -3.20 7.51
C GLN A 289 -5.39 -4.33 6.72
N LEU A 290 -6.11 -4.04 5.64
CA LEU A 290 -6.75 -5.07 4.80
C LEU A 290 -5.73 -6.04 4.23
N PHE A 291 -4.55 -5.56 3.79
CA PHE A 291 -3.50 -6.45 3.30
C PHE A 291 -2.78 -7.19 4.43
N ILE A 292 -2.62 -6.54 5.59
CA ILE A 292 -1.97 -7.13 6.76
C ILE A 292 -2.81 -8.29 7.31
N ASP A 293 -4.13 -8.12 7.34
CA ASP A 293 -5.09 -9.16 7.73
C ASP A 293 -5.07 -10.35 6.75
N GLU A 294 -4.58 -10.15 5.52
CA GLU A 294 -4.44 -11.20 4.53
C GLU A 294 -3.09 -11.93 4.58
N ILE A 295 -2.12 -11.42 5.34
CA ILE A 295 -0.83 -12.10 5.52
C ILE A 295 -1.08 -13.43 6.22
N GLY A 296 -0.70 -14.53 5.56
CA GLY A 296 -0.97 -15.86 6.07
C GLY A 296 -2.44 -16.28 5.99
N ASN A 297 -3.31 -15.54 5.32
CA ASN A 297 -4.65 -16.00 4.91
C ASN A 297 -4.73 -16.17 3.39
N THR A 298 -4.05 -15.30 2.65
CA THR A 298 -3.87 -15.38 1.21
C THR A 298 -2.40 -15.66 0.89
N PRO A 299 -2.05 -16.83 0.32
CA PRO A 299 -0.65 -17.22 0.08
C PRO A 299 0.09 -16.31 -0.90
N ASN A 300 -0.66 -15.48 -1.66
CA ASN A 300 -0.14 -14.60 -2.69
C ASN A 300 -0.06 -13.12 -2.24
N ILE A 301 -0.23 -12.80 -0.95
CA ILE A 301 -0.11 -11.43 -0.42
C ILE A 301 1.14 -11.31 0.44
N PHE A 302 1.99 -10.35 0.09
CA PHE A 302 3.30 -10.13 0.68
C PHE A 302 3.54 -8.65 0.95
N VAL A 303 3.09 -8.13 2.10
CA VAL A 303 3.22 -6.70 2.41
C VAL A 303 4.17 -6.43 3.57
N LYS A 304 4.87 -5.28 3.51
CA LYS A 304 5.85 -4.82 4.49
C LYS A 304 5.60 -3.36 4.84
N TYR A 305 5.99 -2.93 6.04
CA TYR A 305 6.31 -1.53 6.25
C TYR A 305 7.64 -1.20 5.59
N ASP A 306 7.81 0.04 5.15
CA ASP A 306 9.11 0.50 4.69
C ASP A 306 10.16 0.47 5.81
N GLY A 307 11.42 0.34 5.41
CA GLY A 307 12.56 0.29 6.32
C GLY A 307 13.21 1.65 6.58
N ASN A 308 12.57 2.77 6.22
CA ASN A 308 13.17 4.08 6.38
C ASN A 308 13.07 4.56 7.83
N ASN A 309 14.19 4.56 8.54
CA ASN A 309 14.36 5.10 9.88
C ASN A 309 15.33 6.32 9.87
N ASN A 310 15.26 7.13 8.79
CA ASN A 310 16.06 8.35 8.60
C ASN A 310 15.39 9.63 9.13
N HIS A 311 15.15 9.71 10.43
CA HIS A 311 14.66 10.92 11.11
C HIS A 311 15.64 12.10 11.07
N VAL A 312 15.07 13.31 11.22
CA VAL A 312 15.82 14.48 11.67
C VAL A 312 16.13 14.35 13.16
N ILE A 313 17.40 14.46 13.56
CA ILE A 313 17.80 14.47 14.98
C ILE A 313 17.03 15.57 15.72
N GLY A 314 16.20 15.18 16.70
CA GLY A 314 15.41 16.10 17.53
C GLY A 314 14.04 16.49 16.97
N ASN A 315 13.63 16.02 15.79
CA ASN A 315 12.31 16.23 15.22
C ASN A 315 11.66 14.89 14.84
N THR A 316 10.68 14.47 15.64
CA THR A 316 9.89 13.23 15.45
C THR A 316 8.72 13.38 14.47
N LEU A 317 8.50 14.58 13.89
CA LEU A 317 7.27 14.92 13.17
C LEU A 317 7.44 15.01 11.64
N SER A 318 8.65 15.12 11.08
CA SER A 318 8.79 15.27 9.63
C SER A 318 10.07 14.68 9.02
N GLY A 319 9.96 13.42 8.57
CA GLY A 319 10.78 12.85 7.50
C GLY A 319 11.27 11.43 7.78
N GLU A 320 10.39 10.45 7.53
CA GLU A 320 10.64 9.00 7.46
C GLU A 320 9.48 8.34 6.73
N LYS A 321 9.32 8.64 5.43
CA LYS A 321 8.12 8.20 4.71
C LYS A 321 8.41 7.27 3.57
N CYS A 322 7.56 6.26 3.40
CA CYS A 322 7.31 5.66 2.10
C CYS A 322 6.45 6.65 1.28
N HIS A 323 7.02 7.78 0.85
CA HIS A 323 6.29 8.82 0.14
C HIS A 323 6.05 8.49 -1.36
N ASN A 324 6.34 7.27 -1.76
CA ASN A 324 6.05 6.74 -3.08
C ASN A 324 4.55 6.62 -3.31
N LYS A 325 4.20 6.65 -4.60
CA LYS A 325 2.84 6.59 -5.12
C LYS A 325 2.89 5.87 -6.45
N PHE A 326 3.25 4.59 -6.42
CA PHE A 326 3.33 3.81 -7.63
C PHE A 326 2.83 2.38 -7.47
N MET A 327 2.40 1.83 -8.59
CA MET A 327 2.06 0.43 -8.77
C MET A 327 2.68 -0.07 -10.07
N VAL A 328 3.28 -1.25 -10.06
CA VAL A 328 3.84 -1.95 -11.20
C VAL A 328 3.07 -3.25 -11.38
N ILE A 329 2.55 -3.50 -12.56
CA ILE A 329 1.82 -4.72 -12.89
C ILE A 329 2.64 -5.50 -13.92
N ASP A 330 2.81 -6.79 -13.67
CA ASP A 330 3.50 -7.77 -14.50
C ASP A 330 4.86 -7.30 -15.06
N PRO A 331 5.79 -6.79 -14.22
CA PRO A 331 7.15 -6.47 -14.67
C PRO A 331 7.86 -7.70 -15.24
N GLY A 332 8.74 -7.47 -16.22
CA GLY A 332 9.37 -8.54 -16.98
C GLY A 332 8.51 -9.15 -18.10
N THR A 333 7.25 -8.76 -18.23
CA THR A 333 6.33 -9.24 -19.28
C THR A 333 6.05 -8.17 -20.34
N THR A 334 5.46 -8.57 -21.48
CA THR A 334 4.97 -7.64 -22.51
C THR A 334 3.75 -6.83 -22.09
N ASN A 335 3.04 -7.26 -21.03
CA ASN A 335 1.87 -6.55 -20.49
C ASN A 335 2.26 -5.53 -19.40
N GLY A 336 3.55 -5.48 -19.07
CA GLY A 336 4.13 -4.62 -18.04
C GLY A 336 3.62 -3.18 -18.11
N VAL A 337 3.20 -2.65 -16.96
CA VAL A 337 2.74 -1.27 -16.84
C VAL A 337 3.09 -0.72 -15.46
N VAL A 338 3.47 0.56 -15.43
CA VAL A 338 3.61 1.30 -14.18
C VAL A 338 2.58 2.43 -14.12
N LEU A 339 2.00 2.61 -12.96
CA LEU A 339 1.14 3.73 -12.59
C LEU A 339 1.90 4.56 -11.57
N THR A 340 2.02 5.87 -11.76
CA THR A 340 2.69 6.76 -10.81
C THR A 340 2.22 8.22 -10.94
N GLY A 341 2.73 9.12 -10.10
CA GLY A 341 2.39 10.54 -10.11
C GLY A 341 2.30 11.10 -8.69
N SER A 342 1.46 12.12 -8.52
CA SER A 342 1.23 12.74 -7.22
C SER A 342 0.16 12.05 -6.38
N MET A 343 -0.66 11.19 -6.99
CA MET A 343 -1.89 10.67 -6.41
C MET A 343 -1.67 9.60 -5.33
N ASN A 344 -2.16 9.86 -4.11
CA ASN A 344 -2.35 8.81 -3.11
C ASN A 344 -3.53 7.89 -3.48
N PHE A 345 -3.56 6.64 -3.03
CA PHE A 345 -4.66 5.72 -3.34
C PHE A 345 -5.88 6.01 -2.44
N SER A 346 -6.60 7.08 -2.74
CA SER A 346 -7.73 7.59 -1.97
C SER A 346 -8.84 8.12 -2.88
N LYS A 347 -10.08 8.14 -2.38
CA LYS A 347 -11.21 8.72 -3.12
C LYS A 347 -11.03 10.22 -3.39
N ALA A 348 -10.46 10.95 -2.41
CA ALA A 348 -10.16 12.38 -2.53
C ALA A 348 -9.23 12.67 -3.72
N ALA A 349 -8.17 11.86 -3.86
CA ALA A 349 -7.21 11.98 -4.94
C ALA A 349 -7.75 11.49 -6.29
N ALA A 350 -8.58 10.44 -6.30
CA ALA A 350 -9.09 9.85 -7.53
C ALA A 350 -10.16 10.71 -8.22
N TYR A 351 -11.13 11.23 -7.45
CA TYR A 351 -12.30 11.89 -8.01
C TYR A 351 -13.03 12.85 -7.05
N ASN A 352 -12.67 12.87 -5.76
CA ASN A 352 -13.38 13.60 -4.70
C ASN A 352 -12.58 14.82 -4.19
N GLY A 353 -11.99 15.56 -5.13
CA GLY A 353 -11.69 16.97 -4.95
C GLY A 353 -10.23 17.40 -4.85
N ASN A 354 -9.23 16.50 -4.75
CA ASN A 354 -7.83 16.95 -4.87
C ASN A 354 -7.49 17.23 -6.34
N ASP A 355 -6.59 18.17 -6.58
CA ASP A 355 -5.89 18.27 -7.86
C ASP A 355 -4.70 17.31 -7.84
N GLU A 356 -4.66 16.39 -8.80
CA GLU A 356 -3.58 15.40 -8.93
C GLU A 356 -3.27 15.16 -10.40
N ASN A 357 -2.03 14.77 -10.66
CA ASN A 357 -1.60 14.21 -11.94
C ASN A 357 -1.10 12.79 -11.74
N TYR A 358 -1.38 11.94 -12.72
CA TYR A 358 -0.92 10.58 -12.73
C TYR A 358 -0.67 10.09 -14.16
N LEU A 359 0.31 9.20 -14.25
CA LEU A 359 0.85 8.65 -15.48
C LEU A 359 0.66 7.14 -15.46
N ILE A 360 0.23 6.58 -16.59
CA ILE A 360 0.26 5.14 -16.87
C ILE A 360 1.29 4.96 -17.99
N ILE A 361 2.36 4.22 -17.72
CA ILE A 361 3.52 4.10 -18.61
C ILE A 361 3.70 2.65 -19.02
N ARG A 362 3.78 2.43 -20.33
CA ARG A 362 4.08 1.15 -20.98
C ARG A 362 5.41 1.28 -21.70
N ASP A 363 6.44 0.78 -21.03
CA ASP A 363 7.81 0.72 -21.49
C ASP A 363 8.54 -0.32 -20.64
N PRO A 364 8.97 -1.47 -21.18
CA PRO A 364 9.61 -2.52 -20.40
C PRO A 364 10.83 -2.04 -19.60
N PHE A 365 11.59 -1.06 -20.12
CA PHE A 365 12.73 -0.51 -19.41
C PHE A 365 12.29 0.23 -18.14
N ILE A 366 11.32 1.14 -18.27
CA ILE A 366 10.81 1.93 -17.14
C ILE A 366 10.07 1.04 -16.13
N VAL A 367 9.27 0.09 -16.61
CA VAL A 367 8.55 -0.88 -15.77
C VAL A 367 9.55 -1.66 -14.90
N ASN A 368 10.64 -2.15 -15.49
CA ASN A 368 11.67 -2.88 -14.75
C ASN A 368 12.49 -1.97 -13.81
N LEU A 369 12.68 -0.69 -14.13
CA LEU A 369 13.28 0.27 -13.20
C LEU A 369 12.43 0.47 -11.94
N TYR A 370 11.11 0.64 -12.09
CA TYR A 370 10.20 0.74 -10.94
C TYR A 370 10.12 -0.56 -10.15
N ALA A 371 10.15 -1.73 -10.82
CA ALA A 371 10.22 -3.02 -10.15
C ALA A 371 11.50 -3.16 -9.31
N ALA A 372 12.66 -2.82 -9.87
CA ALA A 372 13.93 -2.84 -9.14
C ALA A 372 13.94 -1.85 -7.96
N ALA A 373 13.38 -0.65 -8.15
CA ALA A 373 13.23 0.32 -7.07
C ALA A 373 12.32 -0.21 -5.95
N PHE A 374 11.20 -0.85 -6.31
CA PHE A 374 10.32 -1.52 -5.35
C PHE A 374 11.06 -2.62 -4.59
N GLU A 375 11.75 -3.52 -5.28
CA GLU A 375 12.49 -4.63 -4.66
C GLU A 375 13.54 -4.14 -3.66
N LYS A 376 14.23 -3.03 -3.96
CA LYS A 376 15.18 -2.41 -3.03
C LYS A 376 14.50 -1.93 -1.74
N ILE A 377 13.36 -1.24 -1.85
CA ILE A 377 12.60 -0.78 -0.69
C ILE A 377 12.05 -1.99 0.09
N TYR A 378 11.54 -2.98 -0.62
CA TYR A 378 10.94 -4.19 -0.05
C TYR A 378 11.97 -5.07 0.69
N ALA A 379 13.20 -5.15 0.19
CA ALA A 379 14.28 -5.95 0.78
C ALA A 379 14.64 -5.49 2.19
N VAL A 380 14.61 -4.17 2.44
CA VAL A 380 14.88 -3.58 3.76
C VAL A 380 13.62 -3.32 4.59
N GLY A 381 12.44 -3.54 4.00
CA GLY A 381 11.16 -3.39 4.67
C GLY A 381 10.97 -4.39 5.81
N THR A 382 10.21 -3.97 6.82
CA THR A 382 9.91 -4.76 8.02
C THR A 382 8.52 -5.37 7.94
N HIS A 383 8.32 -6.52 8.56
CA HIS A 383 7.01 -7.16 8.58
C HIS A 383 6.00 -6.31 9.39
N PRO A 384 4.75 -6.12 8.93
CA PRO A 384 3.84 -5.14 9.50
C PRO A 384 3.08 -5.60 10.77
N THR A 385 3.44 -6.76 11.32
CA THR A 385 2.90 -7.23 12.59
C THR A 385 3.69 -6.62 13.75
N LYS A 386 3.01 -5.78 14.53
CA LYS A 386 3.48 -5.03 15.72
C LYS A 386 4.67 -5.63 16.48
N ASP A 387 5.69 -4.80 16.70
CA ASP A 387 6.49 -4.72 17.94
C ASP A 387 7.08 -5.99 18.58
N LEU A 388 7.43 -7.02 17.82
CA LEU A 388 8.26 -8.13 18.32
C LEU A 388 9.36 -8.41 17.29
N GLY A 389 10.60 -8.11 17.68
CA GLY A 389 11.82 -8.20 16.88
C GLY A 389 11.75 -9.12 15.65
N GLY A 390 11.57 -8.51 14.49
CA GLY A 390 12.37 -8.65 13.26
C GLY A 390 12.55 -10.01 12.58
N ASP A 391 12.52 -11.14 13.28
CA ASP A 391 12.87 -12.47 12.74
C ASP A 391 11.82 -13.55 13.01
N ALA A 392 10.67 -13.22 13.61
CA ALA A 392 9.64 -14.22 13.93
C ALA A 392 8.82 -14.74 12.72
N MET A 393 9.15 -14.34 11.49
CA MET A 393 8.34 -14.61 10.29
C MET A 393 8.90 -15.66 9.33
N LEU A 394 10.11 -16.19 9.58
CA LEU A 394 10.46 -17.51 9.03
C LEU A 394 9.61 -18.62 9.66
N ASN A 395 8.99 -18.35 10.83
CA ASN A 395 8.32 -19.35 11.66
C ASN A 395 6.78 -19.28 11.64
N MET A 396 6.16 -18.33 10.93
CA MET A 396 4.69 -18.28 10.85
C MET A 396 4.14 -19.31 9.88
N ARG A 397 4.07 -20.53 10.43
CA ARG A 397 3.17 -21.65 10.17
C ARG A 397 3.82 -22.96 10.63
N GLU A 398 5.00 -22.93 11.24
CA GLU A 398 5.62 -24.14 11.73
C GLU A 398 4.76 -24.85 12.77
N VAL A 399 4.06 -24.12 13.65
CA VAL A 399 3.04 -24.65 14.56
C VAL A 399 1.77 -23.79 14.53
N THR A 400 0.60 -24.40 14.44
CA THR A 400 -0.71 -23.73 14.36
C THR A 400 -1.72 -24.30 15.35
N ILE A 401 -2.70 -23.50 15.78
CA ILE A 401 -3.95 -24.01 16.36
C ILE A 401 -4.75 -24.61 15.19
N ASN A 402 -4.81 -25.93 15.16
CA ASN A 402 -5.42 -26.70 14.08
C ASN A 402 -6.95 -26.77 14.26
N GLU A 403 -7.41 -27.12 15.47
CA GLU A 403 -8.82 -27.39 15.76
C GLU A 403 -9.22 -26.94 17.16
N ILE A 404 -10.49 -26.59 17.33
CA ILE A 404 -11.10 -26.30 18.63
C ILE A 404 -12.50 -26.89 18.69
N CYS A 405 -12.77 -27.72 19.69
CA CYS A 405 -14.11 -28.15 20.11
C CYS A 405 -14.44 -27.47 21.44
N TRP A 406 -15.25 -26.40 21.40
CA TRP A 406 -15.70 -25.69 22.60
C TRP A 406 -17.13 -26.07 23.02
N GLY A 407 -17.92 -26.66 22.11
CA GLY A 407 -19.35 -26.91 22.31
C GLY A 407 -19.69 -28.16 23.11
N GLY A 408 -18.70 -28.99 23.45
CA GLY A 408 -18.97 -30.33 23.96
C GLY A 408 -19.41 -31.30 22.86
N ALA A 409 -19.72 -32.54 23.23
CA ALA A 409 -20.26 -33.57 22.34
C ALA A 409 -21.68 -33.97 22.75
N MET A 410 -22.47 -34.54 21.85
CA MET A 410 -23.69 -35.25 22.25
C MET A 410 -23.40 -36.74 22.45
N ASP A 411 -23.93 -37.35 23.51
CA ASP A 411 -23.85 -38.79 23.71
C ASP A 411 -24.91 -39.58 22.91
N TYR A 412 -24.86 -40.91 23.02
CA TYR A 412 -25.73 -41.84 22.30
C TYR A 412 -27.23 -41.59 22.55
N ASP A 413 -27.58 -41.05 23.71
CA ASP A 413 -28.96 -40.79 24.12
C ASP A 413 -29.41 -39.34 23.80
N GLY A 414 -28.55 -38.56 23.12
CA GLY A 414 -28.84 -37.19 22.72
C GLY A 414 -28.60 -36.16 23.83
N TYR A 415 -27.89 -36.51 24.90
CA TYR A 415 -27.51 -35.57 25.96
C TYR A 415 -26.22 -34.84 25.61
N LEU A 416 -26.25 -33.51 25.72
CA LEU A 416 -25.06 -32.67 25.58
C LEU A 416 -24.08 -32.91 26.74
N LYS A 417 -22.89 -33.38 26.40
CA LYS A 417 -21.67 -33.44 27.21
C LYS A 417 -20.87 -32.17 26.99
N ALA A 418 -21.26 -31.10 27.68
CA ALA A 418 -20.60 -29.80 27.60
C ALA A 418 -19.13 -29.82 28.05
N ASP A 419 -18.68 -30.91 28.68
CA ASP A 419 -17.33 -31.17 29.16
C ASP A 419 -16.42 -31.90 28.15
N ASP A 420 -16.93 -32.33 26.99
CA ASP A 420 -16.11 -32.95 25.92
C ASP A 420 -15.50 -31.90 24.98
N GLN A 421 -14.49 -31.20 25.47
CA GLN A 421 -13.86 -30.07 24.78
C GLN A 421 -12.39 -30.34 24.51
N PHE A 422 -11.88 -29.84 23.38
CA PHE A 422 -10.47 -29.95 23.05
C PHE A 422 -9.93 -28.79 22.23
N ILE A 423 -8.61 -28.64 22.25
CA ILE A 423 -7.83 -27.80 21.36
C ILE A 423 -6.74 -28.67 20.75
N GLU A 424 -6.58 -28.63 19.43
CA GLU A 424 -5.47 -29.28 18.75
C GLU A 424 -4.48 -28.24 18.26
N VAL A 425 -3.19 -28.45 18.53
CA VAL A 425 -2.10 -27.72 17.87
C VAL A 425 -1.32 -28.67 16.95
N LYS A 426 -0.91 -28.18 15.78
CA LYS A 426 -0.26 -28.98 14.74
C LYS A 426 1.08 -28.36 14.35
N ASN A 427 2.10 -29.18 14.18
CA ASN A 427 3.34 -28.82 13.52
C ASN A 427 3.20 -29.04 11.99
N ASN A 428 3.38 -28.00 11.19
CA ASN A 428 3.27 -28.08 9.71
C ASN A 428 4.61 -28.27 9.01
N THR A 429 5.70 -28.48 9.75
CA THR A 429 7.04 -28.65 9.19
C THR A 429 7.42 -30.12 9.00
N SER A 430 8.51 -30.34 8.28
CA SER A 430 9.16 -31.64 8.11
C SER A 430 10.15 -31.99 9.24
N HIS A 431 10.25 -31.18 10.29
CA HIS A 431 11.14 -31.43 11.43
C HIS A 431 10.38 -31.30 12.77
N ALA A 432 10.94 -31.86 13.83
CA ALA A 432 10.30 -31.81 15.15
C ALA A 432 10.48 -30.43 15.79
N ILE A 433 9.45 -29.92 16.47
CA ILE A 433 9.47 -28.60 17.13
C ILE A 433 9.26 -28.78 18.62
N ASN A 434 10.20 -28.28 19.41
CA ASN A 434 10.07 -28.25 20.86
C ASN A 434 9.22 -27.03 21.26
N ILE A 435 8.03 -27.31 21.80
CA ILE A 435 7.07 -26.31 22.28
C ILE A 435 7.05 -26.22 23.82
N SER A 436 8.08 -26.74 24.50
CA SER A 436 8.20 -26.64 25.96
C SER A 436 8.15 -25.18 26.42
N GLY A 437 7.34 -24.91 27.43
CA GLY A 437 7.13 -23.57 27.99
C GLY A 437 6.30 -22.63 27.10
N TRP A 438 5.90 -23.05 25.90
CA TRP A 438 4.90 -22.33 25.12
C TRP A 438 3.58 -22.33 25.87
N PHE A 439 2.66 -21.45 25.51
CA PHE A 439 1.41 -21.35 26.22
C PHE A 439 0.26 -20.86 25.37
N ILE A 440 -0.94 -21.33 25.70
CA ILE A 440 -2.20 -20.83 25.18
C ILE A 440 -2.71 -19.77 26.16
N SER A 441 -3.14 -18.63 25.64
CA SER A 441 -3.76 -17.56 26.42
C SER A 441 -5.01 -17.05 25.71
N GLY A 442 -5.91 -16.37 26.43
CA GLY A 442 -7.10 -15.80 25.80
C GLY A 442 -7.93 -14.88 26.70
N ILE A 443 -9.08 -14.44 26.17
CA ILE A 443 -10.07 -13.56 26.83
C ILE A 443 -11.48 -14.17 26.68
N THR A 444 -12.32 -14.01 27.71
CA THR A 444 -13.76 -14.36 27.69
C THR A 444 -14.66 -13.24 28.24
N LEU A 445 -15.97 -13.29 27.94
CA LEU A 445 -16.96 -12.29 28.38
C LEU A 445 -17.15 -12.23 29.91
N VAL A 446 -17.26 -13.38 30.59
CA VAL A 446 -17.57 -13.44 32.03
C VAL A 446 -16.46 -12.84 32.89
N GLN A 447 -15.25 -12.73 32.34
CA GLN A 447 -14.07 -12.24 33.03
C GLN A 447 -13.78 -10.74 32.77
N LYS A 448 -14.71 -10.00 32.13
CA LYS A 448 -14.64 -8.54 31.90
C LYS A 448 -13.33 -8.06 31.23
N GLY A 449 -12.86 -8.77 30.19
CA GLY A 449 -11.72 -8.32 29.40
C GLY A 449 -10.34 -8.52 30.03
N ARG A 450 -10.22 -9.42 31.02
CA ARG A 450 -8.92 -9.82 31.60
C ARG A 450 -8.28 -10.93 30.76
N TYR A 451 -6.96 -10.82 30.54
CA TYR A 451 -6.14 -11.80 29.84
C TYR A 451 -5.71 -12.93 30.80
N TYR A 452 -5.76 -14.18 30.34
CA TYR A 452 -5.30 -15.32 31.13
C TYR A 452 -4.44 -16.26 30.31
N VAL A 453 -3.47 -16.90 30.98
CA VAL A 453 -2.78 -18.08 30.48
C VAL A 453 -3.66 -19.29 30.78
N MET A 454 -4.12 -19.96 29.72
CA MET A 454 -5.03 -21.12 29.78
C MET A 454 -4.26 -22.43 29.97
N TYR A 455 -3.11 -22.58 29.29
CA TYR A 455 -2.29 -23.78 29.38
C TYR A 455 -0.84 -23.43 29.06
N ILE A 456 0.12 -24.02 29.79
CA ILE A 456 1.55 -23.95 29.46
C ILE A 456 2.00 -25.37 29.12
N PHE A 457 2.60 -25.55 27.94
CA PHE A 457 3.11 -26.84 27.48
C PHE A 457 4.28 -27.28 28.40
N PRO A 458 4.21 -28.47 29.02
CA PRO A 458 5.24 -28.95 29.94
C PRO A 458 6.63 -29.06 29.31
N GLU A 459 7.66 -29.09 30.15
CA GLU A 459 9.02 -29.42 29.72
C GLU A 459 9.07 -30.79 29.02
N GLY A 460 9.81 -30.84 27.90
CA GLY A 460 9.91 -32.02 27.04
C GLY A 460 8.78 -32.16 26.00
N THR A 461 7.87 -31.19 25.88
CA THR A 461 6.83 -31.25 24.85
C THR A 461 7.41 -30.96 23.47
N VAL A 462 7.44 -31.99 22.62
CA VAL A 462 7.93 -31.90 21.23
C VAL A 462 6.83 -32.33 20.28
N LEU A 463 6.47 -31.47 19.33
CA LEU A 463 5.62 -31.81 18.21
C LEU A 463 6.45 -32.48 17.11
N PRO A 464 6.21 -33.74 16.75
CA PRO A 464 6.91 -34.38 15.64
C PRO A 464 6.58 -33.70 14.30
N PRO A 465 7.38 -33.92 13.24
CA PRO A 465 7.09 -33.43 11.89
C PRO A 465 5.66 -33.77 11.47
N GLY A 466 4.88 -32.78 11.01
CA GLY A 466 3.47 -32.99 10.63
C GLY A 466 2.52 -33.40 11.76
N GLY A 467 3.02 -33.54 12.99
CA GLY A 467 2.30 -34.10 14.12
C GLY A 467 1.44 -33.09 14.87
N PHE A 468 0.60 -33.62 15.75
CA PHE A 468 -0.37 -32.84 16.52
C PHE A 468 -0.21 -33.06 18.03
N HIS A 469 -0.71 -32.12 18.82
CA HIS A 469 -0.86 -32.22 20.25
C HIS A 469 -2.27 -31.80 20.61
N VAL A 470 -3.04 -32.75 21.16
CA VAL A 470 -4.43 -32.54 21.55
C VAL A 470 -4.49 -32.28 23.04
N LEU A 471 -5.11 -31.16 23.37
CA LEU A 471 -5.43 -30.72 24.69
C LEU A 471 -6.92 -31.03 24.92
N THR A 472 -7.26 -31.91 25.87
CA THR A 472 -8.67 -32.22 26.24
C THR A 472 -9.06 -31.71 27.63
N TYR A 473 -10.29 -31.19 27.77
CA TYR A 473 -10.91 -30.89 29.05
C TYR A 473 -11.51 -32.17 29.68
N SER A 474 -11.46 -32.30 31.01
CA SER A 474 -12.10 -33.42 31.72
C SER A 474 -12.43 -33.04 33.17
N THR A 475 -13.71 -33.06 33.53
CA THR A 475 -14.17 -32.91 34.91
C THR A 475 -14.38 -34.27 35.59
N ASN A 476 -13.34 -35.06 35.79
CA ASN A 476 -13.33 -36.25 36.67
C ASN A 476 -14.53 -37.25 36.62
N TYR A 477 -15.35 -37.28 35.56
CA TYR A 477 -16.49 -38.19 35.44
C TYR A 477 -16.43 -38.96 34.12
N GLY A 478 -15.76 -40.12 34.14
CA GLY A 478 -16.20 -41.30 33.38
C GLY A 478 -15.91 -41.42 31.87
N TYR A 479 -14.99 -40.65 31.26
CA TYR A 479 -14.67 -40.82 29.82
C TYR A 479 -13.34 -41.53 29.55
N THR A 480 -13.29 -42.26 28.44
CA THR A 480 -12.09 -42.94 27.94
C THR A 480 -11.15 -41.91 27.33
N LYS A 481 -10.01 -41.68 28.00
CA LYS A 481 -8.94 -40.79 27.55
C LYS A 481 -8.45 -41.15 26.14
N LEU A 482 -8.35 -40.16 25.24
CA LEU A 482 -7.61 -40.33 23.98
C LEU A 482 -6.17 -40.75 24.30
N LYS A 483 -5.74 -41.90 23.77
CA LYS A 483 -4.41 -42.46 24.05
C LYS A 483 -3.34 -41.47 23.58
N GLY A 484 -2.65 -40.84 24.53
CA GLY A 484 -1.59 -39.85 24.26
C GLY A 484 -1.96 -38.38 24.52
N ALA A 485 -3.23 -38.08 24.86
CA ALA A 485 -3.65 -36.72 25.19
C ALA A 485 -3.22 -36.29 26.62
N ASN A 486 -2.89 -35.01 26.79
CA ASN A 486 -2.70 -34.39 28.09
C ASN A 486 -4.04 -33.86 28.63
N THR A 487 -4.32 -34.12 29.90
CA THR A 487 -5.54 -33.69 30.62
C THR A 487 -5.23 -32.50 31.52
N PHE A 488 -6.13 -31.53 31.61
CA PHE A 488 -5.97 -30.35 32.47
C PHE A 488 -7.31 -29.84 32.98
N GLU A 489 -7.28 -29.23 34.17
CA GLU A 489 -8.48 -28.90 34.96
C GLU A 489 -9.13 -27.56 34.58
N HIS A 490 -8.54 -26.79 33.65
CA HIS A 490 -8.87 -25.37 33.44
C HIS A 490 -9.02 -24.94 31.98
N LEU A 491 -9.58 -25.80 31.11
CA LEU A 491 -10.21 -25.29 29.89
C LEU A 491 -11.57 -24.70 30.30
N PHE A 492 -11.61 -23.39 30.57
CA PHE A 492 -12.74 -22.68 31.18
C PHE A 492 -13.98 -22.51 30.29
N PHE A 493 -14.27 -23.42 29.36
CA PHE A 493 -15.45 -23.30 28.50
C PHE A 493 -16.69 -23.93 29.16
N PHE A 494 -16.79 -23.93 30.49
CA PHE A 494 -17.75 -24.73 31.26
C PHE A 494 -19.20 -24.19 31.23
N ASN A 495 -19.49 -23.15 30.46
CA ASN A 495 -20.85 -22.60 30.37
C ASN A 495 -21.21 -22.26 28.93
N SER A 496 -22.34 -22.79 28.46
CA SER A 496 -22.88 -22.58 27.10
C SER A 496 -23.12 -21.11 26.76
N ILE A 497 -23.18 -20.24 27.76
CA ILE A 497 -23.37 -18.80 27.63
C ILE A 497 -22.07 -18.07 27.23
N ASP A 498 -20.90 -18.72 27.42
CA ASP A 498 -19.57 -18.12 27.23
C ASP A 498 -18.90 -18.53 25.92
N HIS A 499 -19.38 -19.64 25.34
CA HIS A 499 -18.92 -20.22 24.07
C HIS A 499 -18.87 -19.24 22.88
N PRO A 500 -19.74 -18.21 22.77
CA PRO A 500 -19.68 -17.28 21.66
C PRO A 500 -18.54 -16.24 21.74
N TYR A 501 -17.75 -16.20 22.83
CA TYR A 501 -16.99 -15.00 23.19
C TYR A 501 -15.53 -15.24 23.56
N ILE A 502 -14.83 -16.03 22.75
CA ILE A 502 -13.45 -16.45 23.02
C ILE A 502 -12.51 -15.90 21.95
N GLU A 503 -11.44 -15.22 22.36
CA GLU A 503 -10.22 -15.03 21.55
C GLU A 503 -9.08 -15.78 22.24
N MET A 504 -8.32 -16.55 21.45
CA MET A 504 -7.22 -17.37 21.88
C MET A 504 -5.95 -17.07 21.08
N TRP A 505 -4.82 -17.15 21.77
CA TRP A 505 -3.48 -17.00 21.24
C TRP A 505 -2.62 -18.17 21.67
N LEU A 506 -2.01 -18.86 20.72
CA LEU A 506 -0.85 -19.70 20.95
C LEU A 506 0.38 -18.78 20.98
N LYS A 507 1.18 -18.88 22.04
CA LYS A 507 2.38 -18.08 22.24
C LYS A 507 3.57 -18.97 22.54
N ASP A 508 4.76 -18.56 22.10
CA ASP A 508 6.00 -19.20 22.48
C ASP A 508 6.34 -18.93 23.96
N LYS A 509 7.40 -19.55 24.48
CA LYS A 509 7.84 -19.38 25.89
C LYS A 509 8.23 -17.94 26.27
N ASN A 510 8.47 -17.07 25.29
CA ASN A 510 8.82 -15.66 25.49
C ASN A 510 7.58 -14.75 25.40
N GLY A 511 6.41 -15.30 25.08
CA GLY A 511 5.16 -14.56 24.90
C GLY A 511 4.93 -14.04 23.48
N THR A 512 5.76 -14.43 22.52
CA THR A 512 5.56 -14.12 21.10
C THR A 512 4.34 -14.87 20.58
N ILE A 513 3.44 -14.19 19.88
CA ILE A 513 2.25 -14.84 19.28
C ILE A 513 2.70 -15.71 18.11
N VAL A 514 2.36 -16.99 18.16
CA VAL A 514 2.63 -18.00 17.13
C VAL A 514 1.39 -18.22 16.24
N ASP A 515 0.20 -18.33 16.83
CA ASP A 515 -1.07 -18.43 16.08
C ASP A 515 -2.25 -17.91 16.92
N LYS A 516 -3.40 -17.66 16.28
CA LYS A 516 -4.64 -17.17 16.90
C LYS A 516 -5.87 -17.96 16.47
N ALA A 517 -6.91 -17.93 17.30
CA ALA A 517 -8.25 -18.43 16.99
C ALA A 517 -9.33 -17.64 17.76
N GLY A 518 -10.50 -17.40 17.15
CA GLY A 518 -11.59 -16.64 17.77
C GLY A 518 -11.47 -15.11 17.60
N TYR A 519 -12.45 -14.33 18.06
CA TYR A 519 -12.54 -12.88 17.83
C TYR A 519 -13.27 -12.12 18.96
N PHE A 520 -12.76 -10.94 19.34
CA PHE A 520 -13.35 -10.04 20.36
C PHE A 520 -13.45 -8.60 19.84
N SER A 521 -14.66 -8.01 19.73
CA SER A 521 -14.86 -6.61 19.30
C SER A 521 -15.45 -5.70 20.38
N ALA A 522 -14.99 -4.44 20.38
CA ALA A 522 -15.28 -3.35 21.32
C ALA A 522 -16.75 -3.21 21.78
N GLY A 523 -17.09 -3.88 22.90
CA GLY A 523 -18.27 -3.55 23.71
C GLY A 523 -19.65 -3.90 23.12
N SER A 524 -19.70 -4.62 22.00
CA SER A 524 -20.95 -5.13 21.42
C SER A 524 -20.83 -6.63 21.12
N LEU A 525 -21.90 -7.35 21.47
CA LEU A 525 -22.04 -8.80 21.49
C LEU A 525 -22.38 -9.30 20.07
N ALA A 526 -21.53 -10.12 19.47
CA ALA A 526 -21.88 -10.88 18.27
C ALA A 526 -21.84 -12.38 18.61
N PRO A 527 -22.97 -13.10 18.58
CA PRO A 527 -22.97 -14.55 18.71
C PRO A 527 -22.47 -15.21 17.41
N LEU A 528 -21.61 -16.22 17.57
CA LEU A 528 -21.08 -17.05 16.51
C LEU A 528 -22.18 -17.83 15.78
N HIS A 529 -22.46 -17.47 14.53
CA HIS A 529 -22.98 -18.37 13.51
C HIS A 529 -22.89 -17.70 12.12
N GLY A 530 -21.90 -18.10 11.31
CA GLY A 530 -21.81 -17.69 9.91
C GLY A 530 -21.00 -16.41 9.66
N ASP A 531 -20.24 -16.44 8.57
CA ASP A 531 -19.23 -15.48 8.14
C ASP A 531 -19.81 -14.15 7.67
N VAL A 532 -20.55 -13.43 8.52
CA VAL A 532 -21.15 -12.16 8.12
C VAL A 532 -21.38 -11.25 9.34
N LEU A 533 -20.72 -10.08 9.38
CA LEU A 533 -21.19 -8.95 10.20
C LEU A 533 -22.64 -8.60 9.77
N ASP A 534 -23.43 -7.91 10.59
CA ASP A 534 -24.81 -7.48 10.25
C ASP A 534 -24.93 -6.77 8.88
N ASN A 535 -23.82 -6.29 8.33
CA ASN A 535 -23.69 -5.60 7.05
C ASN A 535 -23.27 -6.46 5.84
N GLY A 536 -23.13 -7.78 5.96
CA GLY A 536 -22.70 -8.61 4.82
C GLY A 536 -21.23 -9.01 4.76
N THR A 537 -20.39 -8.61 5.74
CA THR A 537 -18.92 -8.79 5.65
C THR A 537 -18.41 -10.07 6.33
N PRO A 538 -17.62 -10.94 5.65
CA PRO A 538 -16.99 -12.11 6.25
C PRO A 538 -16.07 -11.84 7.43
N SER A 539 -16.23 -12.62 8.51
CA SER A 539 -15.38 -12.58 9.70
C SER A 539 -14.11 -13.41 9.47
N ALA A 540 -12.93 -12.82 9.63
CA ALA A 540 -11.65 -13.44 9.28
C ALA A 540 -11.08 -14.44 10.31
N TYR A 541 -11.82 -14.80 11.38
CA TYR A 541 -11.22 -15.38 12.59
C TYR A 541 -11.96 -16.58 13.23
N VAL A 542 -12.81 -17.31 12.51
CA VAL A 542 -13.56 -18.46 13.09
C VAL A 542 -12.91 -19.81 12.73
N LYS A 543 -12.23 -20.46 13.68
CA LYS A 543 -11.71 -21.85 13.58
C LYS A 543 -12.47 -22.75 14.57
N SER A 544 -13.37 -23.63 14.12
CA SER A 544 -14.22 -24.45 15.03
C SER A 544 -14.89 -25.68 14.41
N MET A 545 -15.10 -26.71 15.23
CA MET A 545 -15.78 -27.97 14.87
C MET A 545 -16.80 -28.42 15.92
N VAL A 546 -17.75 -29.27 15.52
CA VAL A 546 -18.78 -29.89 16.37
C VAL A 546 -18.87 -31.40 16.07
N ARG A 547 -19.07 -32.24 17.09
CA ARG A 547 -19.35 -33.67 16.90
C ARG A 547 -20.82 -33.91 16.52
N VAL A 548 -21.07 -34.73 15.50
CA VAL A 548 -22.42 -35.06 14.97
C VAL A 548 -22.81 -36.54 15.10
N GLY A 549 -22.01 -37.39 15.76
CA GLY A 549 -22.26 -38.83 15.92
C GLY A 549 -22.10 -39.35 17.35
N THR A 550 -22.63 -40.56 17.60
CA THR A 550 -22.75 -41.20 18.93
C THR A 550 -21.58 -42.10 19.34
N ASN A 551 -20.62 -42.33 18.45
CA ASN A 551 -19.39 -43.07 18.75
C ASN A 551 -18.41 -42.18 19.53
N ASP A 552 -17.36 -42.75 20.14
CA ASP A 552 -16.35 -42.07 20.97
C ASP A 552 -15.51 -40.97 20.27
N GLY A 553 -15.83 -40.65 19.01
CA GLY A 553 -15.20 -39.61 18.20
C GLY A 553 -13.83 -39.98 17.66
N THR A 554 -13.44 -41.25 17.75
CA THR A 554 -12.20 -41.73 17.13
C THR A 554 -12.28 -41.80 15.61
N LEU A 555 -13.48 -41.92 15.03
CA LEU A 555 -13.69 -41.94 13.58
C LEU A 555 -14.01 -40.56 13.02
N ILE A 556 -13.34 -40.22 11.92
CA ILE A 556 -13.53 -39.03 11.10
C ILE A 556 -14.99 -38.65 10.85
N GLY A 557 -15.85 -39.62 10.50
CA GLY A 557 -17.24 -39.36 10.12
C GLY A 557 -18.14 -38.85 11.25
N ASN A 558 -17.63 -38.80 12.49
CA ASN A 558 -18.37 -38.31 13.64
C ASN A 558 -18.22 -36.79 13.86
N TRP A 559 -17.38 -36.10 13.08
CA TRP A 559 -17.09 -34.67 13.24
C TRP A 559 -17.60 -33.86 12.04
N THR A 560 -18.07 -32.64 12.28
CA THR A 560 -18.43 -31.69 11.23
C THR A 560 -17.86 -30.31 11.54
N THR A 561 -17.62 -29.52 10.51
CA THR A 561 -17.38 -28.07 10.64
C THR A 561 -18.57 -27.44 11.34
N CYS A 562 -18.35 -26.54 12.30
CA CYS A 562 -19.47 -25.87 12.95
C CYS A 562 -20.37 -25.19 11.90
N ALA A 563 -21.61 -25.63 11.76
CA ALA A 563 -22.60 -24.97 10.92
C ALA A 563 -23.93 -25.00 11.66
N VAL A 564 -24.70 -23.91 11.61
CA VAL A 564 -26.00 -23.82 12.28
C VAL A 564 -26.93 -24.97 11.85
N ASN A 565 -26.77 -25.51 10.63
CA ASN A 565 -27.68 -26.52 10.07
C ASN A 565 -27.08 -27.49 9.03
N LEU A 566 -25.83 -27.94 9.17
CA LEU A 566 -25.29 -29.13 8.43
C LEU A 566 -25.09 -28.99 6.89
N ALA A 567 -23.95 -28.40 6.50
CA ALA A 567 -23.10 -28.64 5.32
C ALA A 567 -23.67 -29.30 4.02
N VAL A 568 -24.35 -28.52 3.16
CA VAL A 568 -24.46 -28.83 1.71
C VAL A 568 -24.22 -27.61 0.79
N THR A 569 -23.90 -26.44 1.33
CA THR A 569 -23.77 -25.16 0.60
C THR A 569 -22.40 -24.50 0.72
N MET A 570 -21.36 -25.25 1.09
CA MET A 570 -20.02 -24.68 1.28
C MET A 570 -19.35 -24.42 -0.08
N ASN A 571 -18.96 -23.17 -0.31
CA ASN A 571 -18.23 -22.76 -1.52
C ASN A 571 -16.86 -23.48 -1.58
N PRO A 572 -16.46 -24.05 -2.74
CA PRO A 572 -15.21 -24.80 -2.91
C PRO A 572 -13.94 -24.08 -2.44
N LEU A 573 -13.93 -22.74 -2.43
CA LEU A 573 -12.81 -21.91 -1.96
C LEU A 573 -12.57 -22.00 -0.45
N TYR A 574 -13.55 -22.46 0.36
CA TYR A 574 -13.44 -22.55 1.82
C TYR A 574 -12.89 -23.90 2.32
N ARG A 575 -12.74 -24.91 1.46
CA ARG A 575 -12.13 -26.20 1.84
C ARG A 575 -10.65 -26.13 2.19
N ILE A 576 -9.97 -25.05 1.79
CA ILE A 576 -8.50 -24.92 1.86
C ILE A 576 -8.04 -24.26 3.17
N ASN A 577 -8.94 -23.57 3.87
CA ASN A 577 -8.66 -22.81 5.10
C ASN A 577 -9.30 -23.44 6.35
N THR A 578 -10.11 -24.48 6.19
CA THR A 578 -10.61 -25.31 7.28
C THR A 578 -9.69 -26.52 7.42
N TYR A 579 -8.82 -26.53 8.43
CA TYR A 579 -8.02 -27.70 8.77
C TYR A 579 -8.80 -28.64 9.70
N ALA A 580 -10.01 -29.04 9.31
CA ALA A 580 -10.58 -30.25 9.88
C ALA A 580 -9.73 -31.41 9.35
N THR A 581 -9.06 -32.15 10.22
CA THR A 581 -8.50 -33.43 9.81
C THR A 581 -9.64 -34.34 9.36
N PRO A 582 -9.50 -35.00 8.20
CA PRO A 582 -10.02 -36.35 8.13
C PRO A 582 -9.26 -37.12 9.21
N GLY A 583 -9.89 -37.37 10.38
CA GLY A 583 -9.28 -38.21 11.43
C GLY A 583 -8.65 -39.46 10.80
N MET A 584 -7.40 -39.75 11.18
CA MET A 584 -6.52 -40.72 10.50
C MET A 584 -7.19 -42.07 10.20
N GLU A 585 -6.84 -42.67 9.04
CA GLU A 585 -7.23 -44.03 8.61
C GLU A 585 -6.81 -45.14 9.58
#